data_AF-W2CJS8-F1
#
_entry.id   AF-W2CJS8-F1
#
_cell.length_a   1.000
_cell.length_b   1.000
_cell.length_c   1.000
_cell.angle_alpha   90.00
_cell.angle_beta   90.00
_cell.angle_gamma   90.00
#
_symmetry.space_group_name_H-M   'P 1'
#
loop_
_entity.id
_entity.type
_entity.pdbx_description
1 polymer ?
#
loop_
_entity_poly.entity_id
_entity_poly.type
_entity_poly.pdbx_seq_one_letter_code
_entity_poly.pdbx_strand_id
1 'polypeptide(L)'
;MALSIKKLLVSQPKPETGKSPYFDIAERYGVDIDFRPFIKVEALTAKEFRKQRIVIPDYSAVIFTARTAVDHFFHLCKELRIVVPEAMKY
;
A
#
# COMPACT_ATOMS: atom_id res chain seq x y z
N MET A 1 1.62 35.42 -22.42
CA MET A 1 0.63 34.35 -22.68
C MET A 1 0.83 33.26 -21.64
N ALA A 2 -0.20 32.90 -20.89
CA ALA A 2 -0.10 31.83 -19.90
C ALA A 2 0.08 30.48 -20.62
N LEU A 3 1.07 29.69 -20.23
CA LEU A 3 1.30 28.35 -20.77
C LEU A 3 0.08 27.48 -20.47
N SER A 4 -0.66 27.05 -21.50
CA SER A 4 -1.73 26.06 -21.34
C SER A 4 -1.09 24.73 -20.92
N ILE A 5 -1.32 24.30 -19.68
CA ILE A 5 -0.83 23.02 -19.19
C ILE A 5 -1.58 21.90 -19.92
N LYS A 6 -0.87 21.05 -20.66
CA LYS A 6 -1.46 19.96 -21.47
C LYS A 6 -1.20 18.57 -20.90
N LYS A 7 -0.31 18.44 -19.91
CA LYS A 7 0.11 17.16 -19.33
C LYS A 7 0.01 17.20 -17.82
N LEU A 8 -0.62 16.18 -17.24
CA LEU A 8 -0.78 15.99 -15.81
C LEU A 8 -0.15 14.66 -15.40
N LEU A 9 0.63 14.67 -14.32
CA LEU A 9 1.17 13.47 -13.71
C LEU A 9 0.35 13.13 -12.47
N VAL A 10 -0.21 11.93 -12.42
CA VAL A 10 -0.98 11.42 -11.29
C VAL A 10 -0.13 10.35 -10.59
N SER A 11 0.15 10.54 -9.31
CA SER A 11 1.03 9.66 -8.52
C SER A 11 0.38 8.34 -8.07
N GLN A 12 -0.87 8.12 -8.47
CA GLN A 12 -1.68 6.94 -8.15
C GLN A 12 -1.59 5.90 -9.27
N PRO A 13 -1.87 4.61 -8.99
CA PRO A 13 -1.98 3.60 -10.02
C PRO A 13 -3.07 3.95 -11.02
N LYS A 14 -2.88 3.52 -12.28
CA LYS A 14 -3.89 3.67 -13.30
C LYS A 14 -5.14 2.90 -12.86
N PRO A 15 -6.32 3.54 -12.85
CA PRO A 15 -7.58 2.87 -12.57
C PRO A 15 -7.76 1.67 -13.51
N GLU A 16 -8.03 0.49 -12.96
CA GLU A 16 -8.26 -0.73 -13.75
C GLU A 16 -9.65 -0.71 -14.41
N THR A 17 -10.61 -0.08 -13.74
CA THR A 17 -11.96 0.12 -14.26
C THR A 17 -12.01 1.37 -15.12
N GLY A 18 -12.62 1.28 -16.30
CA GLY A 18 -12.77 2.41 -17.23
C GLY A 18 -13.62 3.59 -16.72
N LYS A 19 -14.17 3.51 -15.50
CA LYS A 19 -14.86 4.61 -14.82
C LYS A 19 -13.91 5.23 -13.81
N SER A 20 -13.28 6.34 -14.17
CA SER A 20 -12.44 7.12 -13.27
C SER A 20 -12.62 8.60 -13.56
N PRO A 21 -12.76 9.46 -12.53
CA PRO A 21 -12.85 10.91 -12.70
C PRO A 21 -11.69 11.49 -13.53
N TYR A 22 -10.52 10.86 -13.49
CA TYR A 22 -9.36 11.29 -14.27
C TYR A 22 -9.60 11.18 -15.79
N PHE A 23 -10.31 10.15 -16.25
CA PHE A 23 -10.61 10.00 -17.69
C PHE A 23 -11.61 11.08 -18.14
N ASP A 24 -12.62 11.37 -17.34
CA ASP A 24 -13.58 12.44 -17.60
C ASP A 24 -12.89 13.83 -17.64
N ILE A 25 -11.92 14.07 -16.75
CA ILE A 25 -11.12 15.30 -16.72
C ILE A 25 -10.24 15.40 -17.97
N ALA A 26 -9.59 14.31 -18.39
CA ALA A 26 -8.76 14.26 -19.58
C ALA A 26 -9.56 14.64 -20.83
N GLU A 27 -10.75 14.05 -20.99
CA GLU A 27 -11.64 14.32 -22.12
C GLU A 27 -12.20 15.76 -22.09
N ARG A 28 -12.71 16.20 -20.94
CA ARG A 28 -13.36 17.52 -20.80
C ARG A 28 -12.41 18.69 -21.04
N TYR A 29 -11.15 18.56 -20.63
CA TYR A 29 -10.17 19.65 -20.71
C TYR A 29 -9.10 19.43 -21.78
N GLY A 30 -9.15 18.31 -22.52
CA GLY A 30 -8.17 17.97 -23.56
C GLY A 30 -6.74 17.84 -23.02
N VAL A 31 -6.60 17.29 -21.80
CA VAL A 31 -5.31 17.10 -21.12
C VAL A 31 -4.89 15.63 -21.12
N ASP A 32 -3.59 15.40 -21.27
CA ASP A 32 -2.98 14.07 -21.20
C ASP A 32 -2.63 13.74 -19.75
N ILE A 33 -2.97 12.53 -19.29
CA ILE A 33 -2.76 12.11 -17.91
C ILE A 33 -1.85 10.87 -17.86
N ASP A 34 -0.65 11.09 -17.32
CA ASP A 34 0.30 10.02 -17.03
C ASP A 34 0.08 9.51 -15.61
N PHE A 35 -0.26 8.23 -15.46
CA PHE A 35 -0.35 7.58 -14.14
C PHE A 35 0.98 6.92 -13.81
N ARG A 36 1.59 7.35 -12.70
CA ARG A 36 2.84 6.78 -12.20
C ARG A 36 2.72 6.56 -10.69
N PRO A 37 2.49 5.33 -10.21
CA PRO A 37 2.51 5.04 -8.78
C PRO A 37 3.87 5.40 -8.19
N PHE A 38 3.90 6.31 -7.21
CA PHE A 38 5.15 6.66 -6.52
C PHE A 38 5.43 5.75 -5.33
N ILE A 39 4.38 5.14 -4.78
CA ILE A 39 4.45 4.33 -3.59
C ILE A 39 4.26 2.87 -4.00
N LYS A 40 5.23 2.04 -3.62
CA LYS A 40 5.14 0.59 -3.69
C LYS A 40 5.23 0.06 -2.27
N VAL A 41 4.25 -0.72 -1.86
CA VAL A 41 4.27 -1.43 -0.58
C VAL A 41 4.92 -2.78 -0.82
N GLU A 42 5.96 -3.09 -0.05
CA GLU A 42 6.67 -4.36 -0.09
C GLU A 42 6.65 -5.00 1.29
N ALA A 43 6.51 -6.32 1.34
CA ALA A 43 6.55 -7.07 2.59
C ALA A 43 7.99 -7.10 3.15
N LEU A 44 8.10 -7.00 4.47
CA LEU A 44 9.36 -7.20 5.15
C LEU A 44 9.71 -8.69 5.18
N THR A 45 10.97 -9.04 4.92
CA THR A 45 11.41 -10.44 5.02
C THR A 45 11.58 -10.87 6.48
N ALA A 46 11.46 -12.18 6.77
CA ALA A 46 11.75 -12.72 8.10
C ALA A 46 13.14 -12.34 8.62
N LYS A 47 14.14 -12.22 7.73
CA LYS A 47 15.51 -11.83 8.08
C LYS A 47 15.57 -10.38 8.57
N GLU A 48 14.91 -9.47 7.87
CA GLU A 48 14.88 -8.06 8.24
C GLU A 48 14.08 -7.83 9.53
N PHE A 49 12.96 -8.54 9.69
CA PHE A 49 12.17 -8.47 10.92
C PHE A 49 12.98 -8.92 12.14
N ARG A 50 13.72 -10.03 12.06
CA ARG A 50 14.58 -10.52 13.15
C ARG A 50 15.64 -9.50 13.58
N LYS A 51 16.14 -8.66 12.67
CA LYS A 51 17.11 -7.60 13.02
C LYS A 51 16.52 -6.54 13.96
N GLN A 52 15.20 -6.36 13.95
CA GLN A 52 14.51 -5.41 14.83
C GLN A 52 14.42 -5.89 16.29
N ARG A 53 14.74 -7.17 16.55
CA ARG A 53 14.69 -7.80 17.89
C ARG A 53 13.31 -7.69 18.55
N ILE A 54 12.25 -7.72 17.75
CA ILE A 54 10.86 -7.72 18.20
C ILE A 54 10.39 -9.16 18.35
N VAL A 55 9.79 -9.48 19.50
CA VAL A 55 9.18 -10.79 19.78
C VAL A 55 7.66 -10.58 19.81
N ILE A 56 6.96 -10.99 18.75
CA ILE A 56 5.52 -10.72 18.58
C ILE A 56 4.66 -11.25 19.75
N PRO A 57 4.88 -12.47 20.28
CA PRO A 57 4.08 -12.98 21.40
C PRO A 57 4.19 -12.20 22.72
N ASP A 58 5.18 -11.32 22.86
CA ASP A 58 5.36 -10.52 24.08
C ASP A 58 4.36 -9.35 24.16
N TYR A 59 3.62 -9.08 23.08
CA TYR A 59 2.63 -8.01 23.00
C TYR A 59 1.21 -8.56 23.10
N SER A 60 0.34 -7.84 23.81
CA SER A 60 -1.07 -8.22 24.02
C SER A 60 -1.98 -7.83 22.85
N ALA A 61 -1.58 -6.82 22.07
CA ALA A 61 -2.36 -6.34 20.93
C ALA A 61 -1.47 -5.84 19.79
N VAL A 62 -1.95 -6.00 18.56
CA VAL A 62 -1.36 -5.44 17.33
C VAL A 62 -2.39 -4.49 16.70
N ILE A 63 -1.97 -3.31 16.25
CA ILE A 63 -2.88 -2.34 15.61
C ILE A 63 -2.50 -2.19 14.14
N PHE A 64 -3.44 -2.45 13.24
CA PHE A 64 -3.24 -2.27 11.81
C PHE A 64 -3.75 -0.92 11.32
N THR A 65 -2.93 -0.20 10.57
CA THR A 65 -3.27 1.10 9.98
C THR A 65 -3.64 1.02 8.49
N ALA A 66 -3.41 -0.13 7.86
CA ALA A 66 -3.69 -0.38 6.46
C ALA A 66 -4.10 -1.83 6.23
N ARG A 67 -4.98 -2.06 5.24
CA ARG A 67 -5.42 -3.41 4.85
C ARG A 67 -4.24 -4.30 4.43
N THR A 68 -3.32 -3.76 3.63
CA THR A 68 -2.12 -4.46 3.17
C THR A 68 -1.19 -4.88 4.32
N ALA A 69 -1.19 -4.14 5.43
CA ALA A 69 -0.38 -4.48 6.60
C ALA A 69 -0.88 -5.75 7.30
N VAL A 70 -2.20 -6.00 7.27
CA VAL A 70 -2.81 -7.22 7.82
C VAL A 70 -2.25 -8.45 7.11
N ASP A 71 -2.32 -8.47 5.77
CA ASP A 71 -1.86 -9.60 4.96
C ASP A 71 -0.36 -9.85 5.13
N HIS A 72 0.45 -8.78 5.11
CA HIS A 72 1.90 -8.88 5.30
C HIS A 72 2.28 -9.37 6.70
N PHE A 73 1.56 -8.94 7.74
CA PHE A 73 1.80 -9.40 9.11
C PHE A 73 1.54 -10.90 9.27
N PHE A 74 0.40 -11.40 8.80
CA PHE A 74 0.09 -12.84 8.93
C PHE A 74 0.99 -13.70 8.04
N HIS A 75 1.39 -13.20 6.87
CA HIS A 75 2.39 -13.86 6.04
C HIS A 75 3.74 -13.98 6.76
N LEU A 76 4.19 -12.88 7.38
CA LEU A 76 5.42 -12.85 8.18
C LEU A 76 5.35 -13.82 9.37
N CYS A 77 4.22 -13.86 10.10
CA CYS A 77 4.03 -14.79 11.20
C CYS A 77 4.14 -16.25 10.73
N LYS A 78 3.55 -16.58 9.58
CA LYS A 78 3.65 -17.91 8.96
C LYS A 78 5.10 -18.25 8.58
N GLU A 79 5.83 -17.32 7.97
CA GLU A 79 7.24 -17.51 7.60
C GLU A 79 8.12 -17.73 8.84
N LEU A 80 7.86 -16.98 9.91
CA LEU A 80 8.57 -17.09 11.18
C LEU A 80 8.13 -18.29 12.03
N ARG A 81 7.09 -19.03 11.60
CA ARG A 81 6.43 -20.10 12.37
C ARG A 81 5.93 -19.63 13.75
N ILE A 82 5.50 -18.37 13.82
CA ILE A 82 4.88 -17.79 15.02
C ILE A 82 3.40 -18.18 15.00
N VAL A 83 2.95 -18.82 16.08
CA VAL A 83 1.53 -19.05 16.34
C VAL A 83 0.97 -17.80 16.99
N VAL A 84 0.04 -17.13 16.32
CA VAL A 84 -0.67 -15.97 16.88
C VAL A 84 -1.67 -16.51 17.92
N PRO A 85 -1.52 -16.18 19.21
CA PRO A 85 -2.42 -16.68 20.25
C PRO A 85 -3.85 -16.16 20.04
N GLU A 86 -4.86 -16.97 20.35
CA GLU A 86 -6.27 -16.55 20.29
C GLU A 86 -6.57 -15.36 21.23
N ALA A 87 -5.81 -15.23 22.32
CA ALA A 87 -5.91 -14.12 23.26
C ALA A 87 -5.29 -12.80 22.73
N MET A 88 -4.48 -12.84 21.66
CA MET A 88 -3.87 -11.65 21.07
C MET A 88 -4.94 -10.85 20.32
N LYS A 89 -5.11 -9.58 20.70
CA LYS A 89 -6.05 -8.68 20.01
C LYS A 89 -5.40 -8.10 18.76
N TYR A 90 -6.15 -7.99 17.67
CA TYR A 90 -5.67 -7.41 16.43
C TYR A 90 -6.80 -6.73 15.63
#